data_AF-A0A6H1LEN7-F1
#
_entry.id   AF-A0A6H1LEN7-F1
#
_cell.length_a   1.000
_cell.length_b   1.000
_cell.length_c   1.000
_cell.angle_alpha   90.00
_cell.angle_beta   90.00
_cell.angle_gamma   90.00
#
_symmetry.space_group_name_H-M   'P 1'
#
loop_
_entity.id
_entity.type
_entity.pdbx_description
1 polymer ?
#
loop_
_entity_poly.entity_id
_entity_poly.type
_entity_poly.pdbx_seq_one_letter_code
_entity_poly.pdbx_strand_id
1 'polypeptide(L)'
;MFGRLGAPEIIIILAVVLLLFGAKRLPEMARSFGQSLRILKSETKAMKEDDADAPHTDAQAANPALQHTHDDRHTVPQASEADNAHQR
;
A
#
# COMPACT_ATOMS: atom_id res chain seq x y z
N MET A 1 23.92 -38.50 -5.11
CA MET A 1 24.51 -37.32 -5.79
C MET A 1 23.48 -36.22 -6.08
N PHE A 2 22.56 -35.92 -5.15
CA PHE A 2 21.47 -34.93 -5.35
C PHE A 2 21.43 -33.83 -4.26
N GLY A 3 22.46 -33.76 -3.40
CA GLY A 3 22.53 -32.82 -2.26
C GLY A 3 23.16 -31.46 -2.57
N ARG A 4 23.27 -31.08 -3.86
CA ARG A 4 23.84 -29.77 -4.26
C ARG A 4 22.81 -28.73 -4.69
N LEU A 5 21.50 -29.03 -4.64
CA LEU A 5 20.44 -28.01 -4.62
C LEU A 5 20.49 -27.24 -3.29
N GLY A 6 21.62 -26.63 -3.00
CA GLY A 6 21.82 -25.70 -1.91
C GLY A 6 21.66 -24.27 -2.40
N ALA A 7 21.97 -23.34 -1.52
CA ALA A 7 22.04 -21.91 -1.79
C ALA A 7 22.61 -21.50 -3.18
N PRO A 8 23.68 -22.13 -3.73
CA PRO A 8 24.22 -21.70 -5.04
C PRO A 8 23.24 -21.83 -6.21
N GLU A 9 22.46 -22.91 -6.33
CA GLU A 9 21.49 -23.07 -7.42
C GLU A 9 20.40 -22.00 -7.35
N ILE A 10 19.92 -21.69 -6.14
CA ILE A 10 18.92 -20.65 -5.92
C ILE A 10 19.46 -19.27 -6.32
N ILE A 11 20.72 -18.98 -6.00
CA ILE A 11 21.37 -17.72 -6.38
C ILE A 11 21.45 -17.61 -7.91
N ILE A 12 21.79 -18.69 -8.63
CA ILE A 12 21.86 -18.68 -10.10
C ILE A 12 20.47 -18.41 -10.70
N ILE A 13 19.43 -19.09 -10.23
CA ILE A 13 18.06 -18.86 -10.70
C ILE A 13 17.64 -17.41 -10.42
N LEU A 14 17.91 -16.90 -9.22
CA LEU A 14 17.61 -15.52 -8.84
C LEU A 14 18.35 -14.52 -9.74
N ALA A 15 19.62 -14.79 -10.07
CA ALA A 15 20.40 -13.97 -10.97
C ALA A 15 19.79 -13.92 -12.39
N VAL A 16 19.32 -15.06 -12.92
CA VAL A 16 18.63 -15.10 -14.21
C VAL A 16 17.32 -14.32 -14.18
N VAL A 17 16.50 -14.50 -13.14
CA VAL A 17 15.25 -13.73 -12.95
C VAL A 17 15.54 -12.24 -12.83
N LEU A 18 16.56 -11.84 -12.07
CA LEU A 18 16.99 -10.45 -11.96
C LEU A 18 17.50 -9.87 -13.29
N LEU A 19 18.10 -10.69 -14.16
CA LEU A 19 18.51 -10.25 -15.50
C LEU A 19 17.31 -10.00 -16.42
N LEU A 20 16.30 -10.89 -16.37
CA LEU A 20 15.11 -10.81 -17.22
C LEU A 20 14.14 -9.72 -16.77
N PHE A 21 13.88 -9.65 -15.47
CA PHE A 21 12.91 -8.72 -14.90
C PHE A 21 13.57 -7.40 -14.43
N GLY A 22 14.85 -7.43 -14.07
CA GLY A 22 15.57 -6.28 -13.51
C GLY A 22 15.46 -6.19 -11.99
N ALA A 23 16.52 -5.68 -11.35
CA ALA A 23 16.63 -5.54 -9.88
C ALA A 23 15.54 -4.66 -9.24
N LYS A 24 14.92 -3.76 -10.00
CA LYS A 24 13.87 -2.86 -9.52
C LYS A 24 12.45 -3.45 -9.68
N ARG A 25 12.23 -4.42 -10.58
CA ARG A 25 10.89 -4.99 -10.84
C ARG A 25 10.51 -6.10 -9.86
N LEU A 26 11.47 -6.95 -9.48
CA LEU A 26 11.25 -7.99 -8.48
C LEU A 26 10.71 -7.46 -7.13
N PRO A 27 11.33 -6.45 -6.50
CA PRO A 27 10.84 -5.91 -5.23
C PRO A 27 9.51 -5.15 -5.39
N GLU A 28 9.31 -4.50 -6.54
CA GLU A 28 8.06 -3.77 -6.82
C GLU A 28 6.87 -4.71 -6.93
N MET A 29 7.02 -5.81 -7.70
CA MET A 29 6.00 -6.86 -7.79
C MET A 29 5.79 -7.54 -6.44
N ALA A 30 6.87 -7.87 -5.71
CA ALA A 30 6.75 -8.48 -4.39
C ALA A 30 5.99 -7.58 -3.39
N ARG A 31 6.17 -6.25 -3.44
CA ARG A 31 5.44 -5.30 -2.59
C ARG A 31 3.94 -5.28 -2.91
N SER A 32 3.55 -5.19 -4.18
CA SER A 32 2.14 -5.16 -4.57
C SER A 32 1.42 -6.47 -4.27
N PHE A 33 2.04 -7.61 -4.63
CA PHE A 33 1.54 -8.94 -4.28
C PHE A 33 1.49 -9.16 -2.77
N GLY A 34 2.50 -8.68 -2.03
CA GLY A 34 2.57 -8.76 -0.58
C GLY A 34 1.45 -7.96 0.11
N GLN A 35 1.07 -6.81 -0.45
CA GLN A 35 -0.03 -6.00 0.08
C GLN A 35 -1.39 -6.70 -0.08
N SER A 36 -1.64 -7.34 -1.23
CA SER A 36 -2.82 -8.20 -1.40
C SER A 36 -2.81 -9.35 -0.40
N LEU A 37 -1.70 -10.11 -0.32
CA LEU A 37 -1.58 -11.22 0.64
C LEU A 37 -1.73 -10.78 2.09
N ARG A 38 -1.29 -9.57 2.45
CA ARG A 38 -1.45 -9.02 3.81
C ARG A 38 -2.92 -8.83 4.16
N ILE A 39 -3.71 -8.23 3.27
CA ILE A 39 -5.14 -7.99 3.49
C ILE A 39 -5.86 -9.34 3.67
N LEU A 40 -5.61 -10.27 2.75
CA LEU A 40 -6.18 -11.63 2.82
C LEU A 40 -5.77 -12.35 4.11
N LYS A 41 -4.51 -12.19 4.54
CA LYS A 41 -4.01 -12.79 5.77
C LYS A 41 -4.61 -12.16 7.02
N SER A 42 -4.81 -10.84 7.04
CA SER A 42 -5.46 -10.15 8.16
C SER A 42 -6.92 -10.54 8.30
N GLU A 43 -7.67 -10.63 7.21
CA GLU A 43 -9.06 -11.11 7.24
C GLU A 43 -9.15 -12.57 7.68
N THR A 44 -8.27 -13.43 7.12
CA THR A 44 -8.19 -14.85 7.51
C THR A 44 -7.78 -15.00 8.98
N LYS A 45 -6.92 -14.11 9.50
CA LYS A 45 -6.46 -14.11 10.89
C LYS A 45 -7.58 -13.64 11.82
N ALA A 46 -8.34 -12.60 11.46
CA ALA A 46 -9.51 -12.16 12.21
C ALA A 46 -10.57 -13.27 12.32
N MET A 47 -10.84 -14.00 11.23
CA MET A 47 -11.74 -15.17 11.27
C MET A 47 -11.23 -16.32 12.16
N LYS A 48 -9.92 -16.41 12.40
CA LYS A 48 -9.30 -17.41 13.28
C LYS A 48 -9.16 -16.92 14.73
N GLU A 49 -9.20 -15.61 14.94
CA GLU A 49 -9.05 -14.94 16.24
C GLU A 49 -10.40 -14.58 16.86
N ASP A 50 -11.51 -14.66 16.14
CA ASP A 50 -12.86 -14.67 16.73
C ASP A 50 -13.09 -15.88 17.68
N ASP A 51 -12.17 -16.85 17.73
CA ASP A 51 -12.09 -17.92 18.74
C ASP A 51 -11.06 -17.63 19.88
N ALA A 52 -10.22 -16.59 19.78
CA ALA A 52 -9.20 -16.25 20.81
C ALA A 52 -8.80 -14.76 20.80
N ASP A 53 -9.13 -14.10 21.89
CA ASP A 53 -9.05 -12.67 22.21
C ASP A 53 -7.73 -11.93 21.90
N ALA A 54 -7.87 -10.69 21.37
CA ALA A 54 -6.99 -9.49 21.45
C ALA A 54 -6.10 -9.07 20.23
N PRO A 55 -5.82 -7.74 20.08
CA PRO A 55 -5.56 -7.08 18.79
C PRO A 55 -4.07 -6.79 18.50
N HIS A 56 -3.70 -6.72 17.22
CA HIS A 56 -2.38 -6.25 16.82
C HIS A 56 -2.41 -5.21 15.70
N THR A 57 -1.94 -4.03 16.09
CA THR A 57 -1.51 -2.85 15.35
C THR A 57 -0.92 -3.14 13.97
N ASP A 58 -1.55 -2.56 12.96
CA ASP A 58 -1.03 -2.47 11.61
C ASP A 58 0.30 -1.72 11.57
N ALA A 59 1.39 -2.47 11.39
CA ALA A 59 2.69 -1.89 11.11
C ALA A 59 2.65 -1.16 9.77
N GLN A 60 2.68 0.16 9.90
CA GLN A 60 2.98 1.19 8.93
C GLN A 60 4.40 0.98 8.36
N ALA A 61 4.51 0.66 7.06
CA ALA A 61 5.73 0.76 6.26
C ALA A 61 5.30 0.67 4.78
N ALA A 62 5.56 1.61 3.87
CA ALA A 62 6.54 2.67 3.83
C ALA A 62 6.11 3.80 2.88
N ASN A 63 5.94 5.02 3.41
CA ASN A 63 6.47 6.29 2.86
C ASN A 63 5.98 7.50 3.69
N PRO A 64 6.81 8.10 4.55
CA PRO A 64 6.61 9.47 5.02
C PRO A 64 7.19 10.45 3.97
N ALA A 65 6.47 10.60 2.87
CA ALA A 65 6.59 11.66 1.86
C ALA A 65 5.41 11.38 0.91
N LEU A 66 4.21 11.89 1.14
CA LEU A 66 3.82 13.27 0.90
C LEU A 66 2.62 13.60 1.82
N GLN A 67 2.89 14.21 2.96
CA GLN A 67 1.90 15.05 3.64
C GLN A 67 2.10 16.50 3.15
N HIS A 68 0.98 17.20 2.97
CA HIS A 68 0.81 18.60 2.51
C HIS A 68 0.77 18.86 0.99
N THR A 69 -0.44 18.82 0.44
CA THR A 69 -1.03 20.03 -0.15
C THR A 69 -2.50 20.06 0.23
N HIS A 70 -2.71 20.45 1.49
CA HIS A 70 -3.87 21.20 1.90
C HIS A 70 -3.66 22.61 1.31
N ASP A 71 -4.33 22.93 0.21
CA ASP A 71 -4.47 24.31 -0.27
C ASP A 71 -5.93 24.50 -0.69
N ASP A 72 -6.65 25.16 0.20
CA ASP A 72 -7.96 25.74 0.05
C ASP A 72 -8.13 26.48 -1.28
N ARG A 73 -8.99 25.98 -2.18
CA ARG A 73 -9.85 26.83 -3.05
C ARG A 73 -11.22 26.23 -3.28
N HIS A 74 -11.92 25.98 -2.16
CA HIS A 74 -13.38 26.10 -2.12
C HIS A 74 -13.76 27.58 -2.26
N THR A 75 -13.52 28.19 -3.42
CA THR A 75 -14.18 29.46 -3.77
C THR A 75 -15.59 29.12 -4.23
N VAL A 76 -16.48 28.96 -3.27
CA VAL A 76 -17.91 29.20 -3.45
C VAL A 76 -18.03 30.69 -3.81
N PRO A 77 -18.52 31.10 -4.99
CA PRO A 77 -18.99 32.45 -5.20
C PRO A 77 -20.31 32.59 -4.44
N GLN A 78 -20.23 32.78 -3.13
CA GLN A 78 -21.34 33.21 -2.29
C GLN A 78 -21.36 34.74 -2.32
N ALA A 79 -22.15 35.31 -3.23
CA ALA A 79 -22.72 36.66 -3.10
C ALA A 79 -23.73 36.89 -4.23
N SER A 80 -24.85 36.17 -4.15
CA SER A 80 -26.14 36.68 -4.58
C SER A 80 -26.50 37.86 -3.66
N GLU A 81 -25.85 39.01 -3.89
CA GLU A 81 -25.96 40.25 -3.13
C GLU A 81 -26.38 41.39 -4.08
N ALA A 82 -27.46 41.16 -4.83
CA ALA A 82 -28.05 42.17 -5.71
C ALA A 82 -29.59 42.21 -5.69
N ASP A 83 -30.26 41.39 -4.87
CA ASP A 83 -31.73 41.28 -4.88
C ASP A 83 -32.44 41.99 -3.70
N ASN A 84 -31.69 42.55 -2.74
CA ASN A 84 -32.28 43.27 -1.60
C ASN A 84 -32.17 44.80 -1.72
N ALA A 85 -32.56 45.34 -2.88
CA ALA A 85 -32.71 46.78 -3.12
C ALA A 85 -34.19 47.17 -3.35
N HIS A 86 -35.13 46.34 -2.91
CA HIS A 86 -36.58 46.55 -3.09
C HIS A 86 -37.36 46.82 -1.79
N GLN A 87 -36.69 47.08 -0.65
CA GLN A 87 -37.42 47.13 0.63
C GLN A 87 -36.95 48.17 1.67
N ARG A 88 -36.49 49.35 1.23
CA ARG A 88 -36.40 50.55 2.08
C ARG A 88 -36.79 51.81 1.32
#